data_AF-A0A2G9Y5H4-F1
#
_entry.id   AF-A0A2G9Y5H4-F1
#
_cell.length_a   1.000
_cell.length_b   1.000
_cell.length_c   1.000
_cell.angle_alpha   90.00
_cell.angle_beta   90.00
_cell.angle_gamma   90.00
#
_symmetry.space_group_name_H-M   'P 1'
#
loop_
_entity.id
_entity.type
_entity.pdbx_description
1 polymer ?
#
loop_
_entity_poly.entity_id
_entity_poly.type
_entity_poly.pdbx_seq_one_letter_code
_entity_poly.pdbx_strand_id
1 'polypeptide(L)'
;MRLEMKKIGEFYKEKVLILSVNQLKSVELPDKNGKVNIVKDLFGWKLISGKNIMECSSEEEARYLKVFIEIGLKNVMLPKDHKYLMAILQDLEKLKLKTDEIIESYLQTVFDESIKEKVRNEVYMEIVK
;
A
#
# COMPACT_ATOMS: atom_id res chain seq x y z
N MET A 1 -16.57 24.33 2.26
CA MET A 1 -16.01 23.40 3.26
C MET A 1 -15.13 22.40 2.52
N ARG A 2 -13.79 22.54 2.55
CA ARG A 2 -12.89 21.50 2.04
C ARG A 2 -12.87 20.40 3.09
N LEU A 3 -13.42 19.23 2.78
CA LEU A 3 -13.15 18.03 3.56
C LEU A 3 -11.67 17.71 3.33
N GLU A 4 -10.82 17.96 4.31
CA GLU A 4 -9.43 17.51 4.24
C GLU A 4 -9.44 15.99 4.19
N MET A 5 -9.05 15.44 3.04
CA MET A 5 -8.91 14.01 2.89
C MET A 5 -7.65 13.60 3.65
N LYS A 6 -7.83 12.72 4.64
CA LYS A 6 -6.73 12.11 5.38
C LYS A 6 -5.74 11.48 4.41
N LYS A 7 -4.43 11.67 4.62
CA LYS A 7 -3.39 11.07 3.79
C LYS A 7 -3.05 9.65 4.24
N ILE A 8 -2.51 8.83 3.33
CA ILE A 8 -2.03 7.48 3.68
C ILE A 8 -0.94 7.54 4.76
N GLY A 9 -0.04 8.53 4.71
CA GLY A 9 0.98 8.73 5.75
C GLY A 9 0.40 9.02 7.13
N GLU A 10 -0.63 9.86 7.21
CA GLU A 10 -1.34 10.18 8.46
C GLU A 10 -2.08 8.95 9.01
N PHE A 11 -2.76 8.21 8.13
CA PHE A 11 -3.40 6.95 8.50
C PHE A 11 -2.38 5.98 9.11
N TYR A 12 -1.23 5.83 8.45
CA TYR A 12 -0.19 4.92 8.89
C TYR A 12 0.41 5.34 10.25
N LYS A 13 0.65 6.64 10.45
CA LYS A 13 1.10 7.18 11.74
C LYS A 13 0.10 6.89 12.86
N GLU A 14 -1.18 7.19 12.64
CA GLU A 14 -2.22 7.09 13.67
C GLU A 14 -2.74 5.68 13.95
N LYS A 15 -2.62 4.74 12.99
CA LYS A 15 -3.16 3.38 13.13
C LYS A 15 -2.07 2.33 13.31
N VAL A 16 -0.89 2.55 12.76
CA VAL A 16 0.17 1.53 12.76
C VAL A 16 1.30 1.93 13.69
N LEU A 17 1.85 3.14 13.52
CA LEU A 17 3.02 3.57 14.30
C LEU A 17 2.70 3.92 15.76
N ILE A 18 1.43 4.03 16.14
CA ILE A 18 1.01 4.13 17.55
C ILE A 18 1.17 2.82 18.32
N LEU A 19 1.26 1.68 17.63
CA LEU A 19 1.41 0.37 18.26
C LEU A 19 2.81 0.20 18.81
N SER A 20 2.95 -0.56 19.89
CA SER A 20 4.28 -0.82 20.46
C SER A 20 5.11 -1.72 19.54
N VAL A 21 6.44 -1.55 19.56
CA VAL A 21 7.36 -2.25 18.64
C VAL A 21 7.20 -3.78 18.68
N ASN A 22 6.87 -4.36 19.85
CA ASN A 22 6.61 -5.80 19.98
C ASN A 22 5.34 -6.28 19.24
N GLN A 23 4.38 -5.39 18.96
CA GLN A 23 3.15 -5.65 18.19
C GLN A 23 3.36 -5.51 16.68
N LEU A 24 4.51 -5.02 16.24
CA LEU A 24 4.82 -4.76 14.84
C LEU A 24 5.89 -5.73 14.31
N LYS A 25 5.83 -6.01 13.01
CA LYS A 25 6.85 -6.72 12.24
C LYS A 25 7.32 -5.80 11.11
N SER A 26 8.63 -5.56 11.01
CA SER A 26 9.18 -4.87 9.83
C SER A 26 9.19 -5.82 8.64
N VAL A 27 8.68 -5.37 7.51
CA VAL A 27 8.64 -6.12 6.25
C VAL A 27 9.31 -5.29 5.17
N GLU A 28 10.35 -5.86 4.56
CA GLU A 28 10.98 -5.30 3.36
C GLU A 28 10.13 -5.68 2.14
N LEU A 29 9.75 -4.69 1.35
CA LEU A 29 8.86 -4.82 0.20
C LEU A 29 9.67 -4.87 -1.10
N PRO A 30 9.27 -5.72 -2.07
CA PRO A 30 9.88 -5.72 -3.39
C PRO A 30 9.58 -4.40 -4.11
N ASP A 31 10.41 -4.07 -5.10
CA ASP A 31 10.09 -3.00 -6.03
C ASP A 31 8.73 -3.22 -6.71
N LYS A 32 8.00 -2.12 -6.90
CA LYS A 32 6.86 -2.10 -7.81
C LYS A 32 7.37 -2.35 -9.22
N ASN A 33 6.98 -3.49 -9.80
CA ASN A 33 7.31 -3.83 -11.17
C ASN A 33 6.04 -4.31 -11.88
N GLY A 34 5.36 -3.37 -12.54
CA GLY A 34 4.06 -3.61 -13.15
C GLY A 34 2.94 -3.80 -12.12
N LYS A 35 1.96 -4.64 -12.46
CA LYS A 35 0.78 -4.90 -11.64
C LYS A 35 1.09 -5.84 -10.48
N VAL A 36 0.65 -5.47 -9.28
CA VAL A 36 0.77 -6.31 -8.07
C VAL A 36 -0.46 -7.21 -7.93
N ASN A 37 -0.25 -8.52 -7.98
CA ASN A 37 -1.32 -9.51 -7.90
C ASN A 37 -1.24 -10.32 -6.61
N ILE A 38 -2.40 -10.68 -6.07
CA ILE A 38 -2.53 -11.60 -4.94
C ILE A 38 -3.00 -12.93 -5.51
N VAL A 39 -2.29 -14.00 -5.18
CA VAL A 39 -2.59 -15.36 -5.64
C VAL A 39 -2.62 -16.28 -4.43
N LYS A 40 -3.61 -17.19 -4.40
CA LYS A 40 -3.65 -18.30 -3.46
C LYS A 40 -3.23 -19.57 -4.19
N ASP A 41 -2.22 -20.26 -3.67
CA ASP A 41 -1.82 -21.58 -4.16
C ASP A 41 -1.84 -22.62 -3.01
N LEU A 42 -1.30 -23.81 -3.28
CA LEU A 42 -1.24 -24.91 -2.30
C LEU A 42 -0.37 -24.60 -1.07
N PHE A 43 0.50 -23.59 -1.15
CA PHE A 43 1.44 -23.21 -0.09
C PHE A 43 1.03 -21.92 0.64
N GLY A 44 -0.07 -21.28 0.25
CA GLY A 44 -0.64 -20.14 0.95
C GLY A 44 -0.92 -18.95 0.05
N TRP A 45 -0.79 -17.74 0.62
CA TRP A 45 -1.04 -16.48 -0.08
C TRP A 45 0.27 -15.88 -0.56
N LYS A 46 0.28 -15.36 -1.79
CA LYS A 46 1.45 -14.78 -2.42
C LYS A 46 1.13 -13.45 -3.07
N LEU A 47 2.05 -12.50 -2.92
CA LEU A 47 2.11 -11.27 -3.69
C LEU A 47 3.11 -11.41 -4.83
N ILE A 48 2.65 -11.09 -6.04
CA ILE A 48 3.47 -11.13 -7.25
C ILE A 48 3.59 -9.71 -7.80
N SER A 49 4.82 -9.19 -7.86
CA SER A 49 5.18 -7.89 -8.45
C SER A 49 6.26 -8.12 -9.51
N GLY A 50 5.85 -8.23 -10.77
CA GLY A 50 6.74 -8.60 -11.87
C GLY A 50 7.32 -10.00 -11.67
N LYS A 51 8.64 -10.08 -11.46
CA LYS A 51 9.36 -11.34 -11.16
C LYS A 51 9.47 -11.63 -9.66
N ASN A 52 9.11 -10.67 -8.81
CA ASN A 52 9.23 -10.80 -7.36
C ASN A 52 8.01 -11.50 -6.80
N ILE A 53 8.25 -12.48 -5.94
CA ILE A 53 7.23 -13.24 -5.22
C ILE A 53 7.49 -13.07 -3.73
N MET A 54 6.45 -12.71 -2.98
CA MET A 54 6.47 -12.60 -1.53
C MET A 54 5.36 -13.48 -0.95
N GLU A 55 5.71 -14.32 0.01
CA GLU A 55 4.74 -15.15 0.74
C GLU A 55 4.09 -14.34 1.87
N CYS A 56 2.80 -14.57 2.09
CA CYS A 56 1.99 -13.92 3.11
C CYS A 56 1.26 -14.97 3.94
N SER A 57 1.12 -14.73 5.24
CA SER A 57 0.44 -15.68 6.15
C SER A 57 -1.08 -15.71 5.95
N SER A 58 -1.65 -14.66 5.35
CA SER A 58 -3.09 -14.48 5.14
C SER A 58 -3.37 -13.60 3.92
N GLU A 59 -4.63 -13.60 3.47
CA GLU A 59 -5.07 -12.71 2.39
C GLU A 59 -4.96 -11.25 2.82
N GLU A 60 -5.27 -10.96 4.08
CA GLU A 60 -5.29 -9.61 4.64
C GLU A 60 -3.89 -9.03 4.79
N GLU A 61 -2.90 -9.85 5.14
CA GLU A 61 -1.48 -9.47 5.05
C GLU A 61 -1.12 -9.15 3.59
N ALA A 62 -1.50 -10.00 2.64
CA ALA A 62 -1.21 -9.75 1.23
C ALA A 62 -1.86 -8.44 0.72
N ARG A 63 -3.13 -8.20 1.07
CA ARG A 63 -3.86 -6.98 0.71
C ARG A 63 -3.25 -5.73 1.35
N TYR A 64 -2.87 -5.82 2.62
CA TYR A 64 -2.21 -4.74 3.33
C TYR A 64 -0.87 -4.37 2.66
N LEU A 65 0.02 -5.34 2.47
CA LEU A 65 1.33 -5.11 1.88
C LEU A 65 1.23 -4.64 0.42
N LYS A 66 0.25 -5.14 -0.34
CA LYS A 66 -0.02 -4.70 -1.72
C LYS A 66 -0.18 -3.18 -1.83
N VAL A 67 -0.93 -2.55 -0.93
CA VAL A 67 -1.15 -1.09 -0.94
C VAL A 67 0.19 -0.36 -0.92
N PHE A 68 1.13 -0.81 -0.08
CA PHE A 68 2.43 -0.16 0.09
C PHE A 68 3.41 -0.48 -1.05
N ILE A 69 3.34 -1.68 -1.64
CA ILE A 69 4.11 -1.99 -2.87
C ILE A 69 3.62 -1.10 -4.02
N GLU A 70 2.31 -0.93 -4.19
CA GLU A 70 1.74 -0.14 -5.30
C GLU A 70 2.10 1.35 -5.26
N ILE A 71 2.41 1.88 -4.08
CA ILE A 71 2.88 3.26 -3.88
C ILE A 71 4.42 3.37 -3.83
N GLY A 72 5.14 2.25 -3.99
CA GLY A 72 6.60 2.23 -4.09
C GLY A 72 7.36 2.27 -2.76
N LEU A 73 6.72 1.97 -1.63
CA LEU A 73 7.45 1.87 -0.36
C LEU A 73 8.33 0.62 -0.32
N LYS A 74 9.48 0.78 0.34
CA LYS A 74 10.48 -0.28 0.52
C LYS A 74 10.39 -1.02 1.84
N ASN A 75 9.91 -0.36 2.88
CA ASN A 75 9.82 -0.93 4.22
C ASN A 75 8.51 -0.51 4.85
N VAL A 76 7.81 -1.46 5.46
CA VAL A 76 6.55 -1.22 6.15
C VAL A 76 6.47 -2.02 7.44
N MET A 77 5.82 -1.45 8.45
CA MET A 77 5.48 -2.10 9.70
C MET A 77 4.13 -2.77 9.52
N LEU A 78 4.09 -4.07 9.76
CA LEU A 78 2.90 -4.90 9.71
C LEU A 78 2.43 -5.18 11.15
N PRO A 79 1.19 -4.82 11.52
CA PRO A 79 0.58 -5.28 12.76
C PRO A 79 0.53 -6.81 12.84
N LYS A 80 1.02 -7.39 13.94
CA LYS A 80 0.98 -8.85 14.18
C LYS A 80 -0.41 -9.35 14.56
N ASP A 81 -1.25 -8.49 15.14
CA ASP A 81 -2.63 -8.83 15.47
C ASP A 81 -3.47 -8.85 14.19
N HIS A 82 -3.88 -10.05 13.80
CA HIS A 82 -4.69 -10.26 12.60
C HIS A 82 -6.05 -9.56 12.66
N LYS A 83 -6.74 -9.56 13.82
CA LYS A 83 -8.04 -8.89 13.97
C LYS A 83 -7.89 -7.39 13.83
N TYR A 84 -6.81 -6.83 14.39
CA TYR A 84 -6.50 -5.42 14.23
C TYR A 84 -6.21 -5.07 12.77
N LEU A 85 -5.39 -5.89 12.10
CA LEU A 85 -5.06 -5.73 10.67
C LEU A 85 -6.33 -5.70 9.82
N MET A 86 -7.25 -6.66 10.01
CA MET A 86 -8.54 -6.69 9.33
C MET A 86 -9.36 -5.41 9.54
N ALA A 87 -9.39 -4.90 10.79
CA ALA A 87 -10.18 -3.73 11.14
C ALA A 87 -9.69 -2.45 10.46
N ILE A 88 -8.37 -2.31 10.27
CA ILE A 88 -7.79 -1.13 9.61
C ILE A 88 -7.71 -1.26 8.08
N LEU A 89 -7.72 -2.50 7.55
CA LEU A 89 -7.46 -2.77 6.14
C LEU A 89 -8.48 -2.10 5.21
N GLN A 90 -9.77 -2.21 5.53
CA GLN A 90 -10.82 -1.63 4.68
C GLN A 90 -10.69 -0.12 4.53
N ASP A 91 -10.31 0.57 5.62
CA ASP A 91 -10.13 2.02 5.60
C ASP A 91 -8.88 2.41 4.80
N LEU A 92 -7.80 1.64 4.94
CA LEU A 92 -6.58 1.82 4.16
C LEU A 92 -6.84 1.68 2.65
N GLU A 93 -7.55 0.63 2.24
CA GLU A 93 -7.87 0.37 0.83
C GLU A 93 -8.78 1.44 0.24
N LYS A 94 -9.82 1.86 0.98
CA LYS A 94 -10.69 2.97 0.57
C LYS A 94 -9.90 4.27 0.40
N LEU A 95 -8.95 4.51 1.29
CA LEU A 95 -8.11 5.71 1.24
C LEU A 95 -7.16 5.67 0.05
N LYS A 96 -6.56 4.52 -0.23
CA LYS A 96 -5.74 4.28 -1.41
C LYS A 96 -6.55 4.50 -2.69
N LEU A 97 -7.72 3.89 -2.81
CA LEU A 97 -8.59 4.03 -3.98
C LEU A 97 -8.95 5.48 -4.26
N LYS A 98 -9.40 6.22 -3.24
CA LYS A 98 -9.72 7.66 -3.40
C LYS A 98 -8.51 8.47 -3.81
N THR A 99 -7.35 8.15 -3.26
CA THR A 99 -6.09 8.84 -3.58
C THR A 99 -5.69 8.55 -5.03
N ASP A 100 -5.80 7.30 -5.49
CA ASP A 100 -5.57 6.92 -6.89
C ASP A 100 -6.51 7.65 -7.84
N GLU A 101 -7.81 7.70 -7.54
CA GLU A 101 -8.81 8.40 -8.35
C GLU A 101 -8.47 9.88 -8.52
N ILE A 102 -8.07 10.54 -7.42
CA ILE A 102 -7.64 11.93 -7.44
C ILE A 102 -6.38 12.09 -8.30
N ILE A 103 -5.33 11.31 -8.05
CA ILE A 103 -4.09 11.39 -8.81
C ILE A 103 -4.36 11.15 -10.30
N GLU A 104 -5.11 10.11 -10.63
CA GLU A 104 -5.44 9.74 -11.99
C GLU A 104 -6.22 10.86 -12.69
N SER A 105 -7.14 11.55 -12.01
CA SER A 105 -7.87 12.70 -12.57
C SER A 105 -6.94 13.84 -12.99
N TYR A 106 -5.84 14.09 -12.27
CA TYR A 106 -4.84 15.09 -12.62
C TYR A 106 -3.88 14.62 -13.71
N LEU A 107 -3.70 13.30 -13.85
CA LEU A 107 -2.78 12.69 -14.82
C LEU A 107 -3.45 12.33 -16.16
N GLN A 108 -4.75 12.55 -16.34
CA GLN A 108 -5.46 12.21 -17.59
C GLN A 108 -4.89 12.91 -18.83
N THR A 109 -4.26 14.08 -18.65
CA THR A 109 -3.66 14.87 -19.73
C THR A 109 -2.20 14.49 -20.00
N VAL A 110 -1.61 13.61 -19.18
CA VAL A 110 -0.25 13.10 -19.37
C VAL A 110 -0.32 11.85 -20.22
N PHE A 111 0.01 11.97 -21.51
CA PHE A 111 -0.07 10.86 -22.48
C PHE A 111 1.13 9.90 -22.42
N ASP A 112 2.27 10.34 -21.89
CA ASP A 112 3.44 9.47 -21.72
C ASP A 112 3.32 8.66 -20.42
N GLU A 113 3.15 7.34 -20.56
CA GLU A 113 2.95 6.44 -19.41
C GLU A 113 4.16 6.40 -18.47
N SER A 114 5.37 6.60 -18.98
CA SER A 114 6.59 6.62 -18.17
C SER A 114 6.66 7.88 -17.30
N ILE A 115 6.24 9.02 -17.83
CA ILE A 115 6.12 10.28 -17.08
C ILE A 115 4.99 10.17 -16.07
N LYS A 116 3.86 9.59 -16.48
CA LYS A 116 2.69 9.37 -15.61
C LYS A 116 3.03 8.55 -14.37
N GLU A 117 3.73 7.44 -14.54
CA GLU A 117 4.16 6.57 -13.45
C GLU A 117 5.18 7.27 -12.53
N LYS A 118 6.12 8.05 -13.09
CA LYS A 118 7.07 8.85 -12.29
C LYS A 118 6.35 9.88 -11.41
N VAL A 119 5.46 10.68 -12.00
CA VAL A 119 4.70 11.70 -11.25
C VAL A 119 3.84 11.05 -10.16
N ARG A 120 3.17 9.93 -10.48
CA ARG A 120 2.39 9.17 -9.50
C ARG A 120 3.25 8.76 -8.30
N ASN A 121 4.43 8.21 -8.54
CA ASN A 121 5.35 7.78 -7.48
C ASN A 121 5.87 8.97 -6.66
N GLU A 122 6.24 10.07 -7.29
CA GLU A 122 6.69 11.29 -6.59
C GLU A 122 5.58 11.87 -5.69
N VAL A 123 4.34 11.94 -6.18
CA VAL A 123 3.19 12.40 -5.40
C VAL A 123 2.95 11.49 -4.19
N TYR A 124 3.03 10.17 -4.36
CA TYR A 124 2.91 9.25 -3.24
C TYR A 124 4.02 9.42 -2.20
N MET A 125 5.27 9.59 -2.64
CA MET A 125 6.39 9.83 -1.72
C MET A 125 6.20 11.11 -0.91
N GLU A 126 5.58 12.14 -1.47
CA GLU A 126 5.28 13.38 -0.74
C GLU A 126 4.11 13.23 0.24
N ILE A 127 3.10 12.43 -0.12
CA ILE A 127 1.90 12.20 0.71
C ILE A 127 2.16 11.24 1.88
N VAL A 128 3.12 10.34 1.73
CA VAL A 128 3.46 9.33 2.75
C VAL A 128 4.47 9.82 3.79
N LYS A 129 5.24 10.88 3.49
CA LYS A 129 6.12 11.56 4.46
C LYS A 129 5.39 11.95 5.74
#